data_AF-R0KJM8-F1
#
_entry.id   AF-R0KJM8-F1
#
_cell.length_a   1.000
_cell.length_b   1.000
_cell.length_c   1.000
_cell.angle_alpha   90.00
_cell.angle_beta   90.00
_cell.angle_gamma   90.00
#
_symmetry.space_group_name_H-M   'P 1'
#
loop_
_entity.id
_entity.type
_entity.pdbx_description
1 polymer ?
#
loop_
_entity_poly.entity_id
_entity_poly.type
_entity_poly.pdbx_seq_one_letter_code
_entity_poly.pdbx_strand_id
1 'polypeptide(L)'
;MATHSSAPAGATDAVLKPSEPVPAGVQEVQGIDFNQYAARSITVDELVGGYATMGFQATAVGEAVRIINGMCQHQHQHQHQVRRQTVRAPLRPRHAPNQH
;
A
#
# COMPACT_ATOMS: atom_id res chain seq x y z
N MET A 1 36.11 2.00 -47.21
CA MET A 1 34.74 1.49 -47.01
C MET A 1 34.66 0.89 -45.62
N ALA A 2 33.80 1.39 -44.75
CA ALA A 2 33.64 0.84 -43.41
C ALA A 2 32.92 -0.50 -43.50
N THR A 3 33.58 -1.58 -43.11
CA THR A 3 32.98 -2.91 -43.01
C THR A 3 31.98 -2.90 -41.86
N HIS A 4 30.69 -3.00 -42.14
CA HIS A 4 29.68 -3.23 -41.11
C HIS A 4 29.98 -4.57 -40.44
N SER A 5 30.65 -4.53 -39.29
CA SER A 5 30.83 -5.68 -38.42
C SER A 5 29.43 -6.13 -37.98
N SER A 6 28.94 -7.26 -38.51
CA SER A 6 27.72 -7.88 -38.01
C SER A 6 27.86 -8.06 -36.51
N ALA A 7 26.87 -7.61 -35.73
CA ALA A 7 26.88 -7.78 -34.29
C ALA A 7 27.07 -9.27 -33.94
N PRO A 8 27.82 -9.60 -32.88
CA PRO A 8 28.01 -10.99 -32.47
C PRO A 8 26.67 -11.71 -32.29
N ALA A 9 26.50 -12.88 -32.92
CA ALA A 9 25.23 -13.60 -32.94
C ALA A 9 24.70 -13.89 -31.53
N GLY A 10 25.59 -14.31 -30.61
CA GLY A 10 25.20 -14.57 -29.21
C GLY A 10 24.78 -13.31 -28.44
N ALA A 11 25.37 -12.15 -28.72
CA ALA A 11 24.95 -10.90 -28.11
C ALA A 11 23.58 -10.45 -28.66
N THR A 12 23.34 -10.70 -29.94
CA THR A 12 22.06 -10.40 -30.59
C THR A 12 20.95 -11.28 -30.03
N ASP A 13 21.17 -12.58 -29.92
CA ASP A 13 20.19 -13.54 -29.39
C ASP A 13 19.87 -13.30 -27.90
N ALA A 14 20.89 -12.98 -27.10
CA ALA A 14 20.71 -12.70 -25.67
C ALA A 14 19.90 -11.41 -25.39
N VAL A 15 20.12 -10.35 -26.19
CA VAL A 15 19.47 -9.05 -25.99
C VAL A 15 18.08 -9.01 -26.63
N LEU A 16 17.89 -9.69 -27.76
CA LEU A 16 16.64 -9.66 -28.53
C LEU A 16 15.71 -10.84 -28.21
N LYS A 17 15.92 -11.48 -27.06
CA LYS A 17 15.02 -12.54 -26.60
C LYS A 17 13.59 -11.99 -26.46
N PRO A 18 12.58 -12.60 -27.10
CA PRO A 18 11.19 -12.19 -26.96
C PRO A 18 10.71 -12.27 -25.50
N SER A 19 9.94 -11.27 -25.09
CA SER A 19 9.30 -11.24 -23.76
C SER A 19 7.97 -11.99 -23.77
N GLU A 20 7.67 -12.68 -22.67
CA GLU A 20 6.33 -13.18 -22.39
C GLU A 20 5.36 -12.01 -22.10
N PRO A 21 4.05 -12.17 -22.34
CA PRO A 21 3.06 -11.17 -22.00
C PRO A 21 3.03 -10.85 -20.50
N VAL A 22 2.77 -9.58 -20.16
CA VAL A 22 2.58 -9.15 -18.77
C VAL A 22 1.26 -9.74 -18.22
N PRO A 23 1.26 -10.38 -17.04
CA PRO A 23 0.04 -10.88 -16.43
C PRO A 23 -1.02 -9.81 -16.14
N ALA A 24 -2.29 -10.21 -16.12
CA ALA A 24 -3.37 -9.32 -15.73
C ALA A 24 -3.24 -8.88 -14.26
N GLY A 25 -3.56 -7.63 -13.97
CA GLY A 25 -3.50 -7.06 -12.62
C GLY A 25 -2.11 -6.64 -12.15
N VAL A 26 -1.08 -6.74 -13.01
CA VAL A 26 0.21 -6.10 -12.75
C VAL A 26 0.03 -4.59 -12.84
N GLN A 27 0.49 -3.89 -11.80
CA GLN A 27 0.47 -2.44 -11.74
C GLN A 27 1.69 -1.87 -12.49
N GLU A 28 1.45 -0.89 -13.36
CA GLU A 28 2.51 -0.17 -14.04
C GLU A 28 3.29 0.72 -13.06
N VAL A 29 4.61 0.77 -13.24
CA VAL A 29 5.47 1.67 -12.47
C VAL A 29 5.29 3.09 -13.01
N GLN A 30 4.73 3.96 -12.18
CA GLN A 30 4.42 5.34 -12.54
C GLN A 30 4.72 6.26 -11.36
N GLY A 31 5.48 7.32 -11.62
CA GLY A 31 5.74 8.40 -10.66
C GLY A 31 4.63 9.45 -10.63
N ILE A 32 4.71 10.35 -9.65
CA ILE A 32 3.80 11.49 -9.55
C ILE A 32 4.06 12.46 -10.69
N ASP A 33 3.01 12.76 -11.43
CA ASP A 33 3.00 13.86 -12.39
C ASP A 33 2.63 15.17 -11.68
N PHE A 34 3.64 15.97 -11.35
CA PHE A 34 3.45 17.26 -10.68
C PHE A 34 2.66 18.27 -11.51
N ASN A 35 2.56 18.10 -12.83
CA ASN A 35 1.74 18.99 -13.66
C ASN A 35 0.26 18.89 -13.33
N GLN A 36 -0.21 17.74 -12.81
CA GLN A 36 -1.59 17.58 -12.33
C GLN A 36 -1.90 18.46 -11.11
N TYR A 37 -0.86 18.98 -10.45
CA TYR A 37 -0.95 19.86 -9.31
C TYR A 37 -0.52 21.30 -9.66
N ALA A 38 -0.40 21.68 -10.93
CA ALA A 38 0.09 23.02 -11.29
C ALA A 38 -0.78 24.17 -10.71
N ALA A 39 -2.07 23.94 -10.47
CA ALA A 39 -3.00 24.93 -9.92
C ALA A 39 -3.04 24.98 -8.38
N ARG A 40 -2.36 24.06 -7.67
CA ARG A 40 -2.39 23.98 -6.20
C ARG A 40 -1.20 23.21 -5.63
N SER A 41 -0.83 23.47 -4.39
CA SER A 41 0.15 22.60 -3.72
C SER A 41 -0.35 21.14 -3.63
N ILE A 42 0.55 20.21 -3.87
CA ILE A 42 0.33 18.79 -3.59
C ILE A 42 0.22 18.58 -2.08
N THR A 43 -0.68 17.70 -1.65
CA THR A 43 -0.80 17.32 -0.24
C THR A 43 0.14 16.16 0.11
N VAL A 44 0.42 15.97 1.40
CA VAL A 44 1.23 14.84 1.87
C VAL A 44 0.55 13.51 1.55
N ASP A 45 -0.78 13.45 1.65
CA ASP A 45 -1.55 12.24 1.33
C ASP A 45 -1.37 11.85 -0.14
N GLU A 46 -1.47 12.82 -1.05
CA GLU A 46 -1.28 12.60 -2.50
C GLU A 46 0.16 12.21 -2.84
N LEU A 47 1.14 12.84 -2.19
CA LEU A 47 2.55 12.51 -2.36
C LEU A 47 2.85 11.07 -1.91
N VAL A 48 2.39 10.70 -0.72
CA VAL A 48 2.60 9.37 -0.15
C VAL A 48 1.79 8.31 -0.90
N GLY A 49 0.58 8.64 -1.35
CA GLY A 49 -0.23 7.76 -2.21
C GLY A 49 0.47 7.46 -3.53
N GLY A 50 1.11 8.46 -4.15
CA GLY A 50 1.89 8.28 -5.37
C GLY A 50 3.13 7.40 -5.21
N TYR A 51 3.62 7.17 -3.99
CA TYR A 51 4.78 6.31 -3.77
C TYR A 51 4.49 4.83 -4.00
N ALA A 52 3.21 4.40 -3.90
CA ALA A 52 2.82 3.00 -4.07
C ALA A 52 3.24 2.43 -5.45
N THR A 53 3.27 3.27 -6.49
CA THR A 53 3.57 2.86 -7.87
C THR A 53 4.96 3.28 -8.37
N MET A 54 5.78 3.92 -7.54
CA MET A 54 7.10 4.43 -7.96
C MET A 54 8.21 3.38 -8.02
N GLY A 55 8.04 2.26 -7.32
CA GLY A 55 9.04 1.21 -7.20
C GLY A 55 10.03 1.43 -6.04
N PHE A 56 10.91 0.44 -5.86
CA PHE A 56 11.94 0.41 -4.82
C PHE A 56 11.40 0.73 -3.41
N GLN A 57 12.08 1.62 -2.68
CA GLN A 57 11.73 2.01 -1.31
C GLN A 57 10.50 2.93 -1.26
N ALA A 58 10.18 3.64 -2.35
CA ALA A 58 8.96 4.45 -2.38
C ALA A 58 7.73 3.56 -2.20
N THR A 59 7.64 2.47 -2.97
CA THR A 59 6.55 1.49 -2.80
C THR A 59 6.49 0.94 -1.38
N ALA A 60 7.63 0.65 -0.74
CA ALA A 60 7.65 0.18 0.64
C ALA A 60 7.08 1.20 1.64
N VAL A 61 7.34 2.49 1.45
CA VAL A 61 6.77 3.57 2.28
C VAL A 61 5.26 3.67 2.08
N GLY A 62 4.78 3.64 0.84
CA GLY A 62 3.34 3.65 0.54
C GLY A 62 2.62 2.45 1.19
N GLU A 63 3.23 1.27 1.11
CA GLU A 63 2.71 0.05 1.75
C GLU A 63 2.71 0.12 3.28
N ALA A 64 3.76 0.67 3.89
CA ALA A 64 3.81 0.86 5.34
C ALA A 64 2.65 1.75 5.83
N VAL A 65 2.36 2.83 5.11
CA VAL A 65 1.25 3.74 5.43
C VAL A 65 -0.10 3.01 5.33
N ARG A 66 -0.31 2.21 4.27
CA ARG A 66 -1.51 1.38 4.11
C ARG A 66 -1.69 0.39 5.27
N ILE A 67 -0.63 -0.30 5.66
CA ILE A 67 -0.64 -1.29 6.74
C ILE A 67 -0.96 -0.61 8.08
N ILE A 68 -0.28 0.49 8.42
CA ILE A 68 -0.49 1.22 9.68
C ILE A 68 -1.92 1.76 9.76
N ASN A 69 -2.43 2.33 8.67
CA ASN A 69 -3.83 2.79 8.61
C ASN A 69 -4.81 1.64 8.86
N GLY A 70 -4.55 0.45 8.29
CA GLY A 70 -5.33 -0.76 8.55
C GLY A 70 -5.29 -1.17 10.04
N MET A 71 -4.11 -1.13 10.67
CA MET A 71 -3.97 -1.41 12.10
C MET A 71 -4.77 -0.42 12.96
N CYS A 72 -4.67 0.88 12.68
CA CYS A 72 -5.39 1.92 13.41
C CYS A 72 -6.90 1.77 13.25
N GLN A 73 -7.40 1.52 12.04
CA GLN A 73 -8.84 1.29 11.80
C GLN A 73 -9.37 0.09 12.56
N HIS A 74 -8.62 -1.02 12.51
CA HIS A 74 -8.94 -2.23 13.27
C HIS A 74 -9.02 -1.95 14.78
N GLN A 75 -8.03 -1.24 15.34
CA GLN A 75 -8.05 -0.85 16.75
C GLN A 75 -9.27 0.00 17.10
N HIS A 76 -9.63 0.99 16.28
CA HIS A 76 -10.82 1.80 16.50
C HIS A 76 -12.10 0.95 16.52
N GLN A 77 -12.26 0.02 15.56
CA GLN A 77 -13.41 -0.89 15.51
C GLN A 77 -13.51 -1.78 16.76
N HIS A 78 -12.39 -2.35 17.20
CA HIS A 78 -12.34 -3.15 18.43
C HIS A 78 -12.75 -2.35 19.67
N GLN A 79 -12.30 -1.10 19.80
CA GLN A 79 -12.69 -0.21 20.90
C GLN A 79 -14.20 0.10 20.86
N HIS A 80 -14.76 0.37 19.69
CA HIS A 80 -16.20 0.58 19.53
C HIS A 80 -17.01 -0.68 19.90
N GLN A 81 -16.55 -1.88 19.56
CA GLN A 81 -17.21 -3.13 19.91
C GLN A 81 -17.20 -3.39 21.42
N VAL A 82 -16.05 -3.21 22.09
CA VAL A 82 -15.92 -3.37 23.55
C VAL A 82 -16.80 -2.36 24.30
N ARG A 83 -16.82 -1.09 23.87
CA ARG A 83 -17.67 -0.05 24.47
C ARG A 83 -19.16 -0.33 24.32
N ARG A 84 -19.59 -0.91 23.19
CA ARG A 84 -21.00 -1.32 22.99
C ARG A 84 -21.40 -2.52 23.85
N GLN A 85 -20.47 -3.45 24.12
CA GLN A 85 -20.74 -4.61 24.99
C GLN A 85 -20.79 -4.23 26.47
N THR A 86 -19.92 -3.32 26.92
CA THR A 86 -19.89 -2.86 28.32
C THR A 86 -21.11 -2.02 28.71
N VAL A 87 -21.66 -1.21 27.80
CA VAL A 87 -22.89 -0.42 28.06
C VAL A 87 -24.16 -1.28 28.07
N ARG A 88 -24.15 -2.47 27.44
CA ARG A 88 -25.31 -3.39 27.40
C ARG A 88 -25.29 -4.48 28.47
N ALA A 89 -24.25 -4.57 29.31
CA ALA A 89 -24.19 -5.57 30.37
C ALA A 89 -25.15 -5.19 31.51
N PRO A 90 -26.14 -6.05 31.88
CA PRO A 90 -27.04 -5.74 32.98
C PRO A 90 -26.26 -5.71 34.30
N LEU A 91 -26.53 -4.69 35.13
CA LEU A 91 -25.97 -4.56 36.48
C LEU A 91 -26.31 -5.83 37.27
N ARG A 92 -25.28 -6.64 37.59
CA ARG A 92 -25.45 -7.80 38.48
C ARG A 92 -26.00 -7.30 39.82
N PRO A 93 -27.10 -7.87 40.35
CA PRO A 93 -27.59 -7.51 41.67
C PRO A 93 -26.51 -7.86 42.71
N ARG A 94 -26.12 -6.87 43.52
CA ARG A 94 -25.20 -7.08 44.66
C ARG A 94 -25.86 -8.03 45.64
N HIS A 95 -25.29 -9.22 45.81
CA HIS A 95 -25.69 -10.14 46.86
C HIS A 95 -25.26 -9.54 48.20
N ALA A 96 -26.23 -9.14 49.03
CA ALA A 96 -25.95 -8.65 50.38
C ALA A 96 -25.37 -9.78 51.24
N PRO A 97 -24.31 -9.53 52.02
CA PRO A 97 -23.73 -10.53 52.90
C PRO A 97 -24.68 -10.82 54.07
N ASN A 98 -24.97 -12.10 54.25
CA ASN A 98 -25.80 -12.62 55.33
C ASN A 98 -25.07 -12.39 56.66
N GLN A 99 -25.68 -11.63 57.57
CA GLN A 99 -25.16 -11.45 58.93
C GLN A 99 -25.50 -12.71 59.74
N HIS A 100 -24.50 -13.30 60.39
CA HIS A 100 -24.64 -14.29 61.44
C HIS A 100 -24.05 -13.71 62.72
#